data_AF-A0A936IF10-F1
#
_entry.id   AF-A0A936IF10-F1
#
_cell.length_a   1.000
_cell.length_b   1.000
_cell.length_c   1.000
_cell.angle_alpha   90.00
_cell.angle_beta   90.00
_cell.angle_gamma   90.00
#
_symmetry.space_group_name_H-M   'P 1'
#
loop_
_entity.id
_entity.type
_entity.pdbx_description
1 polymer ?
#
loop_
_entity_poly.entity_id
_entity_poly.type
_entity_poly.pdbx_seq_one_letter_code
_entity_poly.pdbx_strand_id
1 'polypeptide(L)'
;MSSSQAEHDSEALQAFLRRVWREDVAPLLQDRRAVRAAAARRGVQVGGVAGLALDGLLRLRGRPFTRMLTVLGGRFGALLPDTWDWGWLSSGASARERSVIEERVLRRARELADDEALRLLGLPPTASPEALKSAWREHARRWHPDLAPEGAQRAEYRVRFIAYQAAYERLRSAYEGGRLPTC
;
A
#
# COMPACT_ATOMS: atom_id res chain seq x y z
N MET A 1 11.02 -25.82 -6.09
CA MET A 1 11.51 -24.47 -6.49
C MET A 1 10.46 -23.37 -6.27
N SER A 2 9.44 -23.54 -5.40
CA SER A 2 8.27 -22.62 -5.36
C SER A 2 8.22 -21.64 -4.19
N SER A 3 8.99 -21.85 -3.11
CA SER A 3 8.91 -20.96 -1.93
C SER A 3 9.78 -19.71 -2.08
N SER A 4 11.03 -19.87 -2.54
CA SER A 4 11.97 -18.74 -2.69
C SER A 4 11.51 -17.72 -3.73
N GLN A 5 10.87 -18.16 -4.82
CA GLN A 5 10.34 -17.25 -5.84
C GLN A 5 9.18 -16.43 -5.29
N ALA A 6 8.19 -17.08 -4.65
CA ALA A 6 7.06 -16.38 -4.05
C ALA A 6 7.47 -15.38 -2.94
N GLU A 7 8.55 -15.67 -2.21
CA GLU A 7 9.14 -14.74 -1.24
C GLU A 7 9.77 -13.51 -1.93
N HIS A 8 10.53 -13.70 -3.01
CA HIS A 8 11.11 -12.59 -3.77
C HIS A 8 10.04 -11.71 -4.44
N ASP A 9 8.99 -12.32 -5.00
CA ASP A 9 7.87 -11.60 -5.62
C ASP A 9 7.16 -10.72 -4.58
N SER A 10 6.98 -11.27 -3.37
CA SER A 10 6.41 -10.56 -2.23
C SER A 10 7.33 -9.41 -1.77
N GLU A 11 8.64 -9.60 -1.78
CA GLU A 11 9.61 -8.56 -1.40
C GLU A 11 9.65 -7.41 -2.42
N ALA A 12 9.68 -7.70 -3.72
CA ALA A 12 9.66 -6.70 -4.78
C ALA A 12 8.38 -5.86 -4.72
N LEU A 13 7.22 -6.50 -4.54
CA LEU A 13 5.95 -5.81 -4.33
C LEU A 13 5.99 -4.95 -3.05
N GLN A 14 6.50 -5.47 -1.94
CA GLN A 14 6.60 -4.70 -0.69
C GLN A 14 7.54 -3.50 -0.80
N ALA A 15 8.66 -3.64 -1.51
CA ALA A 15 9.57 -2.53 -1.78
C ALA A 15 8.89 -1.45 -2.64
N PHE A 16 8.18 -1.86 -3.69
CA PHE A 16 7.37 -0.96 -4.52
C PHE A 16 6.32 -0.22 -3.70
N LEU A 17 5.50 -0.94 -2.92
CA LEU A 17 4.43 -0.33 -2.11
C LEU A 17 4.99 0.61 -1.04
N ARG A 18 6.12 0.27 -0.40
CA ARG A 18 6.80 1.18 0.54
C ARG A 18 7.22 2.48 -0.16
N ARG A 19 7.73 2.40 -1.38
CA ARG A 19 8.10 3.58 -2.17
C ARG A 19 6.88 4.46 -2.49
N VAL A 20 5.80 3.86 -2.98
CA VAL A 20 4.53 4.57 -3.27
C VAL A 20 3.98 5.22 -1.99
N TRP A 21 4.04 4.52 -0.86
CA TRP A 21 3.60 5.05 0.42
C TRP A 21 4.36 6.32 0.80
N ARG A 22 5.70 6.23 0.82
CA ARG A 22 6.57 7.32 1.25
C ARG A 22 6.49 8.53 0.32
N GLU A 23 6.45 8.30 -0.99
CA GLU A 23 6.53 9.38 -1.98
C GLU A 23 5.17 10.00 -2.30
N ASP A 24 4.08 9.21 -2.34
CA ASP A 24 2.80 9.69 -2.84
C ASP A 24 1.67 9.70 -1.81
N VAL A 25 1.61 8.71 -0.91
CA VAL A 25 0.45 8.53 -0.03
C VAL A 25 0.62 9.28 1.29
N ALA A 26 1.76 9.12 1.95
CA ALA A 26 2.04 9.72 3.26
C ALA A 26 1.94 11.26 3.24
N PRO A 27 2.47 11.99 2.24
CA PRO A 27 2.32 13.45 2.18
C PRO A 27 0.84 13.90 2.09
N LEU A 28 0.02 13.20 1.30
CA LEU A 28 -1.40 13.53 1.12
C LEU A 28 -2.22 13.35 2.42
N LEU A 29 -1.79 12.43 3.28
CA LEU A 29 -2.41 12.19 4.58
C LEU A 29 -1.97 13.23 5.62
N GLN A 30 -0.72 13.71 5.56
CA GLN A 30 -0.19 14.73 6.47
C GLN A 30 -0.91 16.08 6.28
N ASP A 31 -1.12 16.52 5.04
CA ASP A 31 -1.82 17.78 4.75
C ASP A 31 -3.27 17.77 5.25
N ARG A 32 -3.97 16.64 5.09
CA ARG A 32 -5.36 16.49 5.58
C ARG A 32 -5.44 16.37 7.10
N ARG A 33 -4.44 15.76 7.76
CA ARG A 33 -4.32 15.75 9.22
C ARG A 33 -4.08 17.16 9.77
N ALA A 34 -3.22 17.95 9.12
CA ALA A 34 -2.98 19.34 9.49
C ALA A 34 -4.26 20.19 9.35
N VAL A 35 -5.03 20.00 8.28
CA VAL A 35 -6.32 20.69 8.09
C VAL A 35 -7.36 20.26 9.14
N ARG A 36 -7.48 18.95 9.45
CA ARG A 36 -8.38 18.48 10.52
C ARG A 36 -7.95 18.93 11.91
N ALA A 37 -6.65 18.95 12.20
CA ALA A 37 -6.11 19.46 13.45
C ALA A 37 -6.33 20.97 13.58
N ALA A 38 -6.15 21.74 12.50
CA ALA A 38 -6.45 23.17 12.47
C ALA A 38 -7.94 23.47 12.63
N ALA A 39 -8.81 22.66 12.00
CA ALA A 39 -10.26 22.75 12.17
C ALA A 39 -10.70 22.36 13.61
N ALA A 40 -10.09 21.32 14.21
CA ALA A 40 -10.33 20.94 15.60
C ALA A 40 -9.88 22.02 16.58
N ARG A 41 -8.72 22.68 16.36
CA ARG A 41 -8.28 23.83 17.17
C ARG A 41 -9.25 25.01 17.08
N ARG A 42 -9.87 25.24 15.92
CA ARG A 42 -10.95 26.24 15.78
C ARG A 42 -12.26 25.80 16.45
N GLY A 43 -12.60 24.51 16.40
CA GLY A 43 -13.74 23.95 17.13
C GLY A 43 -13.59 24.01 18.65
N VAL A 44 -12.37 23.88 19.17
CA VAL A 44 -12.05 24.04 20.59
C VAL A 44 -12.29 25.48 21.09
N GLN A 45 -12.19 26.49 20.22
CA GLN A 45 -12.57 27.87 20.60
C GLN A 45 -14.08 28.06 20.78
N VAL A 46 -14.93 27.15 20.26
CA VAL A 46 -16.39 27.20 20.45
C VAL A 46 -16.85 26.22 21.54
N GLY A 47 -16.06 25.17 21.85
CA GLY A 47 -16.34 24.14 22.86
C GLY A 47 -15.50 24.24 24.14
N GLY A 48 -15.08 25.44 24.54
CA GLY A 48 -14.07 25.68 25.59
C GLY A 48 -14.41 25.30 27.04
N VAL A 49 -15.47 24.52 27.32
CA VAL A 49 -15.85 24.18 28.72
C VAL A 49 -15.89 22.67 29.01
N ALA A 50 -15.79 21.77 28.03
CA ALA A 50 -15.97 20.32 28.29
C ALA A 50 -14.68 19.47 28.36
N GLY A 51 -13.49 20.02 28.04
CA GLY A 51 -12.28 19.21 27.82
C GLY A 51 -11.33 19.02 29.00
N LEU A 52 -11.46 19.81 30.08
CA LEU A 52 -10.48 19.87 31.18
C LEU A 52 -10.76 18.89 32.34
N ALA A 53 -11.49 17.80 32.10
CA ALA A 53 -11.86 16.83 33.15
C ALA A 53 -11.21 15.44 33.01
N LEU A 54 -10.50 15.14 31.92
CA LEU A 54 -9.99 13.77 31.69
C LEU A 54 -8.52 13.54 32.03
N ASP A 55 -7.76 14.57 32.40
CA ASP A 55 -6.33 14.42 32.72
C ASP A 55 -6.06 14.01 34.19
N GLY A 56 -7.09 14.07 35.05
CA GLY A 56 -7.01 13.63 36.45
C GLY A 56 -7.32 12.15 36.69
N LEU A 57 -7.93 11.45 35.72
CA LEU A 57 -8.52 10.12 35.94
C LEU A 57 -7.58 8.95 35.63
N LEU A 58 -6.49 9.17 34.88
CA LEU A 58 -5.62 8.09 34.39
C LEU A 58 -4.17 8.22 34.83
N ARG A 59 -3.91 8.41 36.13
CA ARG A 59 -2.58 8.35 36.81
C ARG A 59 -1.58 7.37 36.15
N LEU A 60 -0.92 7.77 35.07
CA LEU A 60 0.07 6.98 34.34
C LEU A 60 1.39 7.74 34.34
N ARG A 61 2.01 7.69 35.52
CA ARG A 61 3.34 8.22 35.78
C ARG A 61 4.37 7.17 35.36
N GLY A 62 5.08 7.45 34.26
CA GLY A 62 6.46 7.04 33.98
C GLY A 62 6.82 5.54 33.89
N ARG A 63 7.04 5.04 32.66
CA ARG A 63 8.16 4.15 32.20
C ARG A 63 7.92 3.65 30.74
N PRO A 64 8.97 3.22 30.00
CA PRO A 64 9.05 3.37 28.55
C PRO A 64 8.28 2.30 27.77
N PHE A 65 7.17 2.71 27.17
CA PHE A 65 6.24 1.86 26.41
C PHE A 65 6.63 1.61 24.95
N THR A 66 7.92 1.64 24.59
CA THR A 66 8.36 1.56 23.18
C THR A 66 8.42 0.14 22.61
N ARG A 67 8.29 -0.92 23.41
CA ARG A 67 8.29 -2.32 22.93
C ARG A 67 6.92 -3.00 22.86
N MET A 68 5.86 -2.34 23.31
CA MET A 68 4.49 -2.87 23.28
C MET A 68 3.61 -2.14 22.24
N LEU A 69 4.20 -1.70 21.13
CA LEU A 69 3.47 -1.15 19.98
C LEU A 69 3.53 -2.05 18.74
N THR A 70 4.37 -3.09 18.74
CA THR A 70 4.50 -4.03 17.62
C THR A 70 3.33 -5.02 17.52
N VAL A 71 2.60 -5.26 18.62
CA VAL A 71 1.48 -6.23 18.66
C VAL A 71 0.10 -5.57 18.60
N LEU A 72 0.02 -4.23 18.62
CA LEU A 72 -1.24 -3.49 18.52
C LEU A 72 -1.45 -2.89 17.11
N GLY A 73 -1.24 -3.70 16.07
CA GLY A 73 -1.37 -3.34 14.65
C GLY A 73 -2.79 -3.09 14.14
N GLY A 74 -3.73 -2.67 15.00
CA GLY A 74 -5.14 -2.51 14.64
C GLY A 74 -5.72 -1.11 14.84
N ARG A 75 -5.06 -0.19 15.55
CA ARG A 75 -5.68 1.11 15.91
C ARG A 75 -4.77 2.34 15.84
N PHE A 76 -3.52 2.18 15.43
CA PHE A 76 -2.56 3.28 15.27
C PHE A 76 -2.15 3.47 13.81
N GLY A 77 -3.16 3.52 12.93
CA GLY A 77 -3.00 3.76 11.50
C GLY A 77 -2.10 4.96 11.21
N ALA A 78 -0.94 4.69 10.62
CA ALA A 78 0.09 5.64 10.22
C ALA A 78 0.81 6.40 11.36
N LEU A 79 1.38 5.66 12.32
CA LEU A 79 2.48 6.14 13.18
C LEU A 79 3.88 5.68 12.73
N LEU A 80 3.98 4.84 11.69
CA LEU A 80 5.25 4.49 11.05
C LEU A 80 5.27 5.02 9.60
N PRO A 81 6.10 6.04 9.29
CA PRO A 81 6.11 6.67 7.97
C PRO A 81 6.66 5.77 6.84
N ASP A 82 7.30 4.65 7.18
CA ASP A 82 8.06 3.83 6.22
C ASP A 82 7.44 2.45 5.92
N THR A 83 6.30 2.12 6.53
CA THR A 83 5.66 0.80 6.37
C THR A 83 4.26 0.94 5.80
N TRP A 84 4.01 0.22 4.71
CA TRP A 84 2.67 0.10 4.14
C TRP A 84 1.71 -0.57 5.13
N ASP A 85 0.64 0.13 5.50
CA ASP A 85 -0.32 -0.32 6.53
C ASP A 85 -1.60 -0.88 5.88
N TRP A 86 -1.63 -2.21 5.72
CA TRP A 86 -2.80 -2.94 5.23
C TRP A 86 -3.99 -2.85 6.18
N GLY A 87 -3.76 -2.80 7.50
CA GLY A 87 -4.82 -2.70 8.51
C GLY A 87 -5.57 -1.38 8.42
N TRP A 88 -4.83 -0.28 8.22
CA TRP A 88 -5.42 1.03 7.97
C TRP A 88 -6.14 1.08 6.62
N LEU A 89 -5.53 0.60 5.53
CA LEU A 89 -6.17 0.63 4.21
C LEU A 89 -7.52 -0.13 4.21
N SER A 90 -7.52 -1.27 4.89
CA SER A 90 -8.64 -2.21 4.94
C SER A 90 -9.79 -1.72 5.83
N SER A 91 -9.49 -1.16 7.00
CA SER A 91 -10.50 -0.82 8.03
C SER A 91 -10.65 0.68 8.31
N GLY A 92 -9.61 1.48 8.10
CA GLY A 92 -9.54 2.88 8.51
C GLY A 92 -9.61 3.90 7.37
N ALA A 93 -9.20 3.54 6.16
CA ALA A 93 -9.23 4.43 5.01
C ALA A 93 -10.65 4.60 4.46
N SER A 94 -11.05 5.84 4.20
CA SER A 94 -12.30 6.16 3.51
C SER A 94 -12.28 5.68 2.05
N ALA A 95 -13.44 5.50 1.43
CA ALA A 95 -13.54 5.12 0.01
C ALA A 95 -12.74 6.06 -0.90
N ARG A 96 -12.78 7.38 -0.63
CA ARG A 96 -12.00 8.38 -1.38
C ARG A 96 -10.50 8.20 -1.20
N GLU A 97 -10.01 7.90 0.01
CA GLU A 97 -8.59 7.65 0.26
C GLU A 97 -8.12 6.39 -0.46
N ARG A 98 -8.92 5.33 -0.44
CA ARG A 98 -8.65 4.11 -1.20
C ARG A 98 -8.53 4.39 -2.70
N SER A 99 -9.47 5.14 -3.28
CA SER A 99 -9.39 5.51 -4.70
C SER A 99 -8.14 6.33 -5.04
N VAL A 100 -7.75 7.27 -4.18
CA VAL A 100 -6.50 8.03 -4.39
C VAL A 100 -5.29 7.11 -4.34
N ILE A 101 -5.24 6.17 -3.39
CA ILE A 101 -4.14 5.20 -3.28
C ILE A 101 -4.08 4.31 -4.52
N GLU A 102 -5.21 3.76 -4.95
CA GLU A 102 -5.32 2.96 -6.17
C GLU A 102 -4.78 3.73 -7.38
N GLU A 103 -5.16 5.00 -7.53
CA GLU A 103 -4.67 5.87 -8.60
C GLU A 103 -3.15 6.09 -8.54
N ARG A 104 -2.58 6.31 -7.34
CA ARG A 104 -1.14 6.51 -7.16
C ARG A 104 -0.35 5.24 -7.44
N VAL A 105 -0.83 4.10 -6.94
CA VAL A 105 -0.25 2.79 -7.22
C VAL A 105 -0.26 2.52 -8.71
N LEU A 106 -1.40 2.72 -9.37
CA LEU A 106 -1.54 2.54 -10.82
C LEU A 106 -0.55 3.41 -11.61
N ARG A 107 -0.46 4.69 -11.25
CA ARG A 107 0.44 5.65 -11.90
C ARG A 107 1.90 5.20 -11.78
N ARG A 108 2.36 4.92 -10.56
CA ARG A 108 3.74 4.50 -10.32
C ARG A 108 4.07 3.17 -10.97
N ALA A 109 3.13 2.21 -10.95
CA ALA A 109 3.33 0.92 -11.60
C ALA A 109 3.51 1.04 -13.12
N ARG A 110 2.82 2.00 -13.77
CA ARG A 110 3.01 2.30 -15.20
C ARG A 110 4.37 2.93 -15.51
N GLU A 111 4.94 3.65 -14.55
CA GLU A 111 6.21 4.37 -14.68
C GLU A 111 7.44 3.54 -14.29
N LEU A 112 7.24 2.33 -13.73
CA LEU A 112 8.33 1.42 -13.33
C LEU A 112 9.33 1.19 -14.45
N ALA A 113 10.61 1.00 -14.14
CA ALA A 113 11.55 0.52 -15.16
C ALA A 113 11.20 -0.92 -15.58
N ASP A 114 11.64 -1.34 -16.77
CA ASP A 114 11.27 -2.65 -17.32
C ASP A 114 11.86 -3.79 -16.44
N ASP A 115 13.04 -3.60 -15.83
CA ASP A 115 13.65 -4.53 -14.88
C ASP A 115 12.90 -4.58 -13.53
N GLU A 116 12.42 -3.44 -13.04
CA GLU A 116 11.61 -3.36 -11.82
C GLU A 116 10.24 -4.04 -12.03
N ALA A 117 9.63 -3.84 -13.19
CA ALA A 117 8.36 -4.49 -13.53
C ALA A 117 8.51 -6.01 -13.68
N LEU A 118 9.63 -6.50 -14.24
CA LEU A 118 9.94 -7.94 -14.28
C LEU A 118 10.11 -8.51 -12.88
N ARG A 119 10.89 -7.84 -12.02
CA ARG A 119 11.06 -8.23 -10.61
C ARG A 119 9.74 -8.24 -9.85
N LEU A 120 8.87 -7.25 -10.11
CA LEU A 120 7.55 -7.19 -9.48
C LEU A 120 6.68 -8.39 -9.84
N LEU A 121 6.78 -8.91 -11.07
CA LEU A 121 6.08 -10.12 -11.53
C LEU A 121 6.85 -11.43 -11.26
N GLY A 122 7.99 -11.37 -10.56
CA GLY A 122 8.79 -12.56 -10.29
C GLY A 122 9.51 -13.16 -11.50
N LEU A 123 9.77 -12.34 -12.52
CA LEU A 123 10.34 -12.79 -13.78
C LEU A 123 11.83 -12.40 -13.89
N PRO A 124 12.67 -13.27 -14.45
CA PRO A 124 14.04 -12.91 -14.79
C PRO A 124 14.09 -11.90 -15.96
N PRO A 125 15.21 -11.17 -16.14
CA PRO A 125 15.39 -10.23 -17.26
C PRO A 125 15.33 -10.89 -18.64
N THR A 126 15.53 -12.20 -18.70
CA THR A 126 15.49 -13.03 -19.92
C THR A 126 14.16 -13.77 -20.08
N ALA A 127 13.11 -13.38 -19.36
CA ALA A 127 11.81 -14.01 -19.47
C ALA A 127 11.24 -13.87 -20.89
N SER A 128 10.47 -14.86 -21.34
CA SER A 128 9.76 -14.78 -22.61
C SER A 128 8.37 -14.15 -22.45
N PRO A 129 7.73 -13.69 -23.54
CA PRO A 129 6.35 -13.19 -23.52
C PRO A 129 5.34 -14.22 -22.96
N GLU A 130 5.60 -15.52 -23.13
CA GLU A 130 4.79 -16.63 -22.62
C GLU A 130 4.91 -16.74 -21.11
N ALA A 131 6.13 -16.60 -20.58
CA ALA A 131 6.39 -16.56 -19.14
C ALA A 131 5.69 -15.35 -18.51
N LEU A 132 5.73 -14.18 -19.17
CA LEU A 132 4.98 -13.00 -18.75
C LEU A 132 3.48 -13.26 -18.62
N LYS A 133 2.87 -13.84 -19.66
CA LYS A 133 1.44 -14.17 -19.66
C LYS A 133 1.09 -15.20 -18.57
N SER A 134 1.97 -16.17 -18.34
CA SER A 134 1.79 -17.18 -17.31
C SER A 134 1.81 -16.57 -15.90
N ALA A 135 2.84 -15.79 -15.58
CA ALA A 135 2.96 -15.11 -14.29
C ALA A 135 1.78 -14.16 -14.04
N TRP A 136 1.39 -13.37 -15.04
CA TRP A 136 0.22 -12.51 -14.94
C TRP A 136 -1.06 -13.29 -14.61
N ARG A 137 -1.31 -14.42 -15.28
CA ARG A 137 -2.49 -15.26 -15.01
C ARG A 137 -2.50 -15.81 -13.59
N GLU A 138 -1.34 -16.18 -13.06
CA GLU A 138 -1.22 -16.63 -11.67
C GLU A 138 -1.57 -15.50 -10.68
N HIS A 139 -0.95 -14.32 -10.84
CA HIS A 139 -1.23 -13.17 -9.98
C HIS A 139 -2.68 -12.70 -10.10
N ALA A 140 -3.23 -12.64 -11.32
CA ALA A 140 -4.60 -12.23 -11.56
C ALA A 140 -5.61 -13.18 -10.90
N ARG A 141 -5.36 -14.50 -10.91
CA ARG A 141 -6.19 -15.48 -10.22
C ARG A 141 -6.05 -15.41 -8.70
N ARG A 142 -4.85 -15.12 -8.19
CA ARG A 142 -4.62 -15.02 -6.74
C ARG A 142 -5.23 -13.75 -6.14
N TRP A 143 -5.13 -12.63 -6.85
CA TRP A 143 -5.47 -11.29 -6.34
C TRP A 143 -6.71 -10.68 -6.99
N HIS A 144 -7.52 -11.45 -7.73
CA HIS A 144 -8.72 -10.93 -8.39
C HIS A 144 -9.66 -10.26 -7.37
N PRO A 145 -10.20 -9.06 -7.65
CA PRO A 145 -11.11 -8.38 -6.73
C PRO A 145 -12.38 -9.19 -6.41
N ASP A 146 -12.82 -10.07 -7.31
CA ASP A 146 -14.00 -10.93 -7.10
C ASP A 146 -13.72 -12.09 -6.13
N LEU A 147 -12.46 -12.50 -6.01
CA LEU A 147 -12.04 -13.54 -5.06
C LEU A 147 -11.68 -12.95 -3.69
N ALA A 148 -11.80 -11.64 -3.54
CA ALA A 148 -11.49 -10.98 -2.29
C ALA A 148 -12.56 -11.31 -1.24
N PRO A 149 -12.17 -11.80 -0.05
CA PRO A 149 -13.11 -11.98 1.06
C PRO A 149 -13.74 -10.64 1.45
N GLU A 150 -14.99 -10.69 1.93
CA GLU A 150 -15.79 -9.49 2.19
C GLU A 150 -15.11 -8.51 3.17
N GLY A 151 -15.40 -7.23 2.97
CA GLY A 151 -14.96 -6.15 3.84
C GLY A 151 -13.52 -5.70 3.60
N ALA A 152 -12.72 -5.74 4.66
CA ALA A 152 -11.46 -5.00 4.77
C ALA A 152 -10.40 -5.49 3.75
N GLN A 153 -10.38 -6.79 3.44
CA GLN A 153 -9.38 -7.40 2.57
C GLN A 153 -9.56 -7.05 1.08
N ARG A 154 -10.74 -6.56 0.67
CA ARG A 154 -11.00 -6.15 -0.72
C ARG A 154 -10.06 -5.03 -1.20
N ALA A 155 -9.73 -4.09 -0.32
CA ALA A 155 -8.82 -2.99 -0.67
C ALA A 155 -7.39 -3.47 -0.93
N GLU A 156 -6.94 -4.48 -0.17
CA GLU A 156 -5.63 -5.09 -0.38
C GLU A 156 -5.54 -5.82 -1.72
N TYR A 157 -6.52 -6.68 -2.00
CA TYR A 157 -6.61 -7.41 -3.27
C TYR A 157 -6.60 -6.44 -4.45
N ARG A 158 -7.38 -5.35 -4.34
CA ARG A 158 -7.45 -4.32 -5.37
C ARG A 158 -6.11 -3.64 -5.63
N VAL A 159 -5.40 -3.22 -4.58
CA VAL A 159 -4.07 -2.58 -4.73
C VAL A 159 -3.08 -3.53 -5.37
N ARG A 160 -3.01 -4.79 -4.91
CA ARG A 160 -2.11 -5.80 -5.47
C ARG A 160 -2.42 -6.04 -6.94
N PHE A 161 -3.71 -6.26 -7.26
CA PHE A 161 -4.17 -6.49 -8.62
C PHE A 161 -3.78 -5.35 -9.58
N ILE A 162 -4.03 -4.11 -9.18
CA ILE A 162 -3.68 -2.92 -9.98
C ILE A 162 -2.16 -2.84 -10.23
N ALA A 163 -1.34 -3.10 -9.21
CA ALA A 163 0.11 -3.08 -9.35
C ALA A 163 0.61 -4.11 -10.37
N TYR A 164 0.14 -5.37 -10.26
CA TYR A 164 0.50 -6.43 -11.20
C TYR A 164 -0.05 -6.17 -12.61
N GLN A 165 -1.28 -5.65 -12.72
CA GLN A 165 -1.90 -5.36 -14.01
C GLN A 165 -1.10 -4.31 -14.78
N ALA A 166 -0.75 -3.21 -14.13
CA ALA A 166 0.02 -2.13 -14.74
C ALA A 166 1.43 -2.58 -15.13
N ALA A 167 2.10 -3.39 -14.29
CA ALA A 167 3.38 -3.97 -14.64
C ALA A 167 3.28 -4.90 -15.86
N TYR A 168 2.24 -5.73 -15.94
CA TYR A 168 1.99 -6.59 -17.09
C TYR A 168 1.74 -5.78 -18.37
N GLU A 169 0.86 -4.78 -18.33
CA GLU A 169 0.57 -3.90 -19.47
C GLU A 169 1.85 -3.23 -19.97
N ARG A 170 2.66 -2.72 -19.05
CA ARG A 170 3.94 -2.10 -19.38
C ARG A 170 4.90 -3.08 -20.07
N LEU A 171 5.12 -4.25 -19.48
CA LEU A 171 6.03 -5.25 -20.04
C LEU A 171 5.55 -5.76 -21.38
N ARG A 172 4.23 -5.95 -21.53
CA ARG A 172 3.63 -6.30 -22.81
C ARG A 172 3.99 -5.27 -23.88
N SER A 173 3.83 -3.97 -23.59
CA SER A 173 4.26 -2.91 -24.51
C SER A 173 5.77 -2.90 -24.76
N ALA A 174 6.59 -3.28 -23.77
CA ALA A 174 8.04 -3.39 -23.94
C ALA A 174 8.45 -4.55 -24.86
N TYR A 175 7.78 -5.71 -24.78
CA TYR A 175 7.96 -6.82 -25.72
C TYR A 175 7.46 -6.46 -27.13
N GLU A 176 6.27 -5.87 -27.25
CA GLU A 176 5.73 -5.41 -28.54
C GLU A 176 6.63 -4.35 -29.20
N GLY A 177 7.30 -3.52 -28.39
CA GLY A 177 8.26 -2.50 -28.85
C GLY A 177 9.70 -2.99 -29.01
N GLY A 178 9.99 -4.29 -28.80
CA GLY A 178 11.34 -4.86 -28.95
C GLY A 178 12.38 -4.38 -27.93
N ARG A 179 11.96 -3.78 -26.81
CA ARG A 179 12.88 -3.37 -25.72
C ARG A 179 13.34 -4.55 -24.85
N LEU A 180 12.55 -5.62 -24.84
CA LEU A 180 12.84 -6.86 -24.13
C LEU A 180 13.06 -7.99 -25.13
N PRO A 181 13.93 -8.97 -24.80
CA PRO A 181 14.21 -10.09 -25.69
C PRO A 181 12.94 -10.92 -25.95
N THR A 182 12.55 -11.04 -27.21
CA THR A 182 11.57 -12.03 -27.67
C THR A 182 12.35 -13.27 -28.10
N CYS A 183 12.59 -14.18 -27.15
CA CYS A 183 13.30 -15.43 -27.41
C CYS A 183 12.56 -16.32 -28.42
#